data_AF-A0A7S3DQD0-F1
#
_entry.id   AF-A0A7S3DQD0-F1
#
_cell.length_a   1.000
_cell.length_b   1.000
_cell.length_c   1.000
_cell.angle_alpha   90.00
_cell.angle_beta   90.00
_cell.angle_gamma   90.00
#
_symmetry.space_group_name_H-M   'P 1'
#
loop_
_entity.id
_entity.type
_entity.pdbx_description
1 polymer ?
#
loop_
_entity_poly.entity_id
_entity_poly.type
_entity_poly.pdbx_seq_one_letter_code
_entity_poly.pdbx_strand_id
1 'polypeptide(L)'
;GPLLESRLPHHFIKSLGAAKHLVRVFPQGLSQPDAEHYLPLHRVVSASGDVACVKFVASKYPPALLHRNDFGETPLDILQDRAAGRLINREDTGKLVQLLSGIRDDLLREKQQPQSTVSDNDQWAALAAQVHKLQEENERLQQRVQALEDATTAS
;
A
#
# COMPACT_ATOMS: atom_id res chain seq x y z
N GLY A 1 -3.42 26.18 14.08
CA GLY A 1 -2.35 26.96 13.42
C GLY A 1 -1.42 26.00 12.70
N PRO A 2 -0.90 26.34 11.50
CA PRO A 2 -0.26 25.41 10.56
C PRO A 2 1.17 24.94 10.97
N LEU A 3 1.49 24.96 12.27
CA LEU A 3 2.81 24.59 12.79
C LEU A 3 2.85 23.19 13.46
N LEU A 4 1.72 22.47 13.50
CA LEU A 4 1.64 21.11 14.04
C LEU A 4 1.74 20.02 12.95
N GLU A 5 1.45 20.35 11.69
CA GLU A 5 1.64 19.43 10.56
C GLU A 5 3.12 19.21 10.22
N SER A 6 4.00 20.15 10.58
CA SER A 6 5.40 20.13 10.14
C SER A 6 6.33 19.22 10.96
N ARG A 7 5.83 18.52 12.00
CA ARG A 7 6.66 17.68 12.91
C ARG A 7 5.94 16.43 13.39
N LEU A 8 5.28 15.72 12.50
CA LEU A 8 4.75 14.41 12.82
C LEU A 8 5.90 13.43 13.18
N PRO A 9 5.71 12.55 14.18
CA PRO A 9 6.77 11.72 14.78
C PRO A 9 7.42 10.71 13.83
N HIS A 10 6.86 10.52 12.63
CA HIS A 10 7.37 9.61 11.62
C HIS A 10 8.62 10.11 10.88
N HIS A 11 8.93 11.41 10.93
CA HIS A 11 10.12 11.96 10.26
C HIS A 11 11.44 11.64 11.00
N PHE A 12 11.36 11.10 12.21
CA PHE A 12 12.52 10.86 13.07
C PHE A 12 12.69 9.38 13.44
N ILE A 13 12.40 8.47 12.52
CA ILE A 13 12.79 7.07 12.72
C ILE A 13 14.30 6.96 12.51
N LYS A 14 15.04 6.97 13.62
CA LYS A 14 16.51 6.79 13.63
C LYS A 14 16.97 5.49 14.30
N SER A 15 16.04 4.68 14.78
CA SER A 15 16.34 3.41 15.46
C SER A 15 15.16 2.45 15.38
N LEU A 16 15.45 1.15 15.54
CA LEU A 16 14.42 0.11 15.62
C LEU A 16 13.41 0.36 16.74
N GLY A 17 13.85 0.90 17.89
CA GLY A 17 12.96 1.22 19.01
C GLY A 17 11.94 2.30 18.63
N ALA A 18 12.38 3.37 17.97
CA ALA A 18 11.51 4.41 17.46
C ALA A 18 10.54 3.88 16.39
N ALA A 19 11.03 3.03 15.48
CA ALA A 19 10.19 2.39 14.46
C ALA A 19 9.09 1.52 15.07
N LYS A 20 9.44 0.68 16.05
CA LYS A 20 8.48 -0.18 16.77
C LYS A 20 7.45 0.65 17.53
N HIS A 21 7.89 1.72 18.19
CA HIS A 21 6.98 2.61 18.93
C HIS A 21 5.99 3.28 17.97
N LEU A 22 6.48 3.87 16.87
CA LEU A 22 5.64 4.49 15.84
C LEU A 22 4.61 3.51 15.29
N VAL A 23 5.03 2.32 14.86
CA VAL A 23 4.10 1.31 14.31
C VAL A 23 3.04 0.91 15.33
N ARG A 24 3.39 0.88 16.63
CA ARG A 24 2.45 0.56 17.70
C ARG A 24 1.41 1.66 17.93
N VAL A 25 1.80 2.93 17.88
CA VAL A 25 0.92 4.06 18.24
C VAL A 25 0.28 4.74 17.03
N PHE A 26 0.89 4.61 15.86
CA PHE A 26 0.52 5.30 14.63
C PHE A 26 1.06 4.56 13.37
N PRO A 27 0.50 3.38 13.02
CA PRO A 27 0.99 2.55 11.92
C PRO A 27 0.94 3.22 10.55
N GLN A 28 -0.10 4.02 10.28
CA GLN A 28 -0.23 4.83 9.07
C GLN A 28 0.87 5.89 8.93
N GLY A 29 1.62 6.18 9.99
CA GLY A 29 2.75 7.09 9.92
C GLY A 29 3.87 6.58 9.01
N LEU A 30 3.94 5.28 8.71
CA LEU A 30 4.90 4.75 7.73
C LEU A 30 4.57 5.10 6.28
N SER A 31 3.32 5.46 5.99
CA SER A 31 2.86 5.85 4.65
C SER A 31 2.76 7.36 4.46
N GLN A 32 3.12 8.16 5.47
CA GLN A 32 3.02 9.62 5.42
C GLN A 32 4.38 10.21 5.01
N PRO A 33 4.46 10.86 3.84
CA PRO A 33 5.68 11.55 3.42
C PRO A 33 5.91 12.83 4.23
N ASP A 34 7.16 13.29 4.26
CA ASP A 34 7.47 14.67 4.65
C ASP A 34 7.26 15.68 3.53
N ALA A 35 7.62 16.94 3.81
CA ALA A 35 7.49 18.04 2.86
C ALA A 35 8.30 17.86 1.57
N GLU A 36 9.28 16.94 1.55
CA GLU A 36 10.11 16.61 0.38
C GLU A 36 9.71 15.23 -0.22
N HIS A 37 8.53 14.74 0.13
CA HIS A 37 8.01 13.44 -0.25
C HIS A 37 8.84 12.23 0.22
N TYR A 38 9.67 12.39 1.24
CA TYR A 38 10.37 11.26 1.84
C TYR A 38 9.43 10.51 2.77
N LEU A 39 9.10 9.28 2.39
CA LEU A 39 8.58 8.30 3.34
C LEU A 39 9.64 7.95 4.41
N PRO A 40 9.23 7.48 5.59
CA PRO A 40 10.16 7.10 6.66
C PRO A 40 11.22 6.09 6.23
N LEU A 41 10.91 5.19 5.29
CA LEU A 41 11.91 4.25 4.77
C LEU A 41 13.10 4.96 4.09
N HIS A 42 12.88 6.05 3.34
CA HIS A 42 13.96 6.86 2.75
C HIS A 42 14.87 7.45 3.83
N ARG A 43 14.27 7.97 4.91
CA ARG A 43 15.02 8.58 6.01
C ARG A 43 15.83 7.53 6.78
N VAL A 44 15.28 6.34 7.01
CA VAL A 44 15.97 5.26 7.73
C VAL A 44 17.18 4.74 6.94
N VAL A 45 17.04 4.53 5.62
CA VAL A 45 18.20 4.12 4.78
C VAL A 45 19.25 5.23 4.70
N SER A 46 18.83 6.49 4.69
CA SER A 46 19.74 7.64 4.64
C SER A 46 20.49 7.86 5.96
N ALA A 47 19.85 7.69 7.13
CA ALA A 47 20.39 8.17 8.40
C ALA A 47 21.56 7.35 8.95
N SER A 48 21.58 6.02 8.78
CA SER A 48 22.62 5.19 9.42
C SER A 48 22.64 3.71 9.01
N GLY A 49 21.65 3.20 8.27
CA GLY A 49 21.70 1.81 7.81
C GLY A 49 21.60 0.77 8.94
N ASP A 50 20.94 1.07 10.08
CA ASP A 50 20.55 0.04 11.05
C ASP A 50 19.72 -1.02 10.32
N VAL A 51 20.38 -2.14 10.00
CA VAL A 51 19.83 -3.21 9.18
C VAL A 51 18.52 -3.73 9.78
N ALA A 52 18.44 -3.81 11.11
CA ALA A 52 17.25 -4.29 11.79
C ALA A 52 16.10 -3.27 11.68
N CYS A 53 16.39 -1.98 11.81
CA CYS A 53 15.41 -0.92 11.60
C CYS A 53 14.91 -0.86 10.15
N VAL A 54 15.82 -0.88 9.17
CA VAL A 54 15.47 -0.88 7.74
C VAL A 54 14.59 -2.08 7.41
N LYS A 55 15.00 -3.29 7.83
CA LYS A 55 14.23 -4.52 7.63
C LYS A 55 12.85 -4.44 8.26
N PHE A 56 12.76 -3.92 9.48
CA PHE A 56 11.49 -3.77 10.18
C PHE A 56 10.55 -2.82 9.43
N VAL A 57 11.01 -1.61 9.08
CA VAL A 57 10.19 -0.61 8.39
C VAL A 57 9.75 -1.11 7.01
N ALA A 58 10.66 -1.69 6.23
CA ALA A 58 10.35 -2.25 4.92
C ALA A 58 9.31 -3.39 5.00
N SER A 59 9.38 -4.24 6.03
CA SER A 59 8.41 -5.32 6.22
C SER A 59 7.02 -4.82 6.65
N LYS A 60 6.94 -3.63 7.26
CA LYS A 60 5.67 -3.06 7.75
C LYS A 60 4.96 -2.22 6.72
N TYR A 61 5.69 -1.58 5.82
CA TYR A 61 5.11 -0.86 4.70
C TYR A 61 5.90 -1.08 3.40
N PRO A 62 5.78 -2.28 2.79
CA PRO A 62 6.50 -2.63 1.56
C PRO A 62 6.30 -1.66 0.38
N PRO A 63 5.09 -1.08 0.14
CA PRO A 63 4.88 -0.14 -0.97
C PRO A 63 5.83 1.07 -0.98
N ALA A 64 6.43 1.43 0.16
CA ALA A 64 7.43 2.48 0.23
C ALA A 64 8.64 2.26 -0.69
N LEU A 65 8.96 1.01 -1.04
CA LEU A 65 10.07 0.66 -1.94
C LEU A 65 9.86 1.12 -3.38
N LEU A 66 8.63 1.39 -3.77
CA LEU A 66 8.26 1.88 -5.10
C LEU A 66 7.97 3.38 -5.10
N HIS A 67 7.92 4.01 -3.93
CA HIS A 67 7.64 5.43 -3.80
C HIS A 67 8.89 6.24 -4.18
N ARG A 68 8.70 7.32 -4.94
CA ARG A 68 9.76 8.26 -5.28
C ARG A 68 9.58 9.55 -4.47
N ASN A 69 10.65 10.07 -3.89
CA ASN A 69 10.66 11.40 -3.28
C ASN A 69 10.64 12.50 -4.36
N ASP A 70 10.74 13.78 -3.95
CA ASP A 70 10.75 14.92 -4.88
C ASP A 70 11.97 14.97 -5.81
N PHE A 71 13.04 14.26 -5.45
CA PHE A 71 14.23 14.10 -6.28
C PHE A 71 14.09 12.94 -7.28
N GLY A 72 12.94 12.26 -7.28
CA GLY A 72 12.69 11.09 -8.12
C GLY A 72 13.36 9.81 -7.61
N GLU A 73 13.89 9.80 -6.40
CA GLU A 73 14.64 8.68 -5.82
C GLU A 73 13.73 7.77 -5.01
N THR A 74 13.92 6.46 -5.16
CA THR A 74 13.36 5.45 -4.27
C THR A 74 14.27 5.21 -3.06
N PRO A 75 13.83 4.50 -2.01
CA PRO A 75 14.71 4.12 -0.91
C PRO A 75 15.91 3.26 -1.35
N LEU A 76 15.76 2.48 -2.43
CA LEU A 76 16.86 1.69 -2.99
C LEU A 76 17.89 2.57 -3.70
N ASP A 77 17.46 3.63 -4.40
CA ASP A 77 18.36 4.59 -5.06
C ASP A 77 19.23 5.30 -4.01
N ILE A 78 18.61 5.80 -2.93
CA ILE A 78 19.32 6.41 -1.80
C ILE A 78 20.31 5.44 -1.16
N LEU A 79 19.91 4.18 -0.95
CA LEU A 79 20.80 3.17 -0.35
C LEU A 79 22.04 2.93 -1.22
N GLN A 80 21.88 2.89 -2.55
CA GLN A 80 22.99 2.69 -3.49
C GLN A 80 23.92 3.91 -3.54
N ASP A 81 23.38 5.13 -3.53
CA ASP A 81 24.17 6.35 -3.48
C ASP A 81 25.00 6.44 -2.19
N ARG A 82 24.40 6.16 -1.04
CA ARG A 82 25.08 6.10 0.26
C ARG A 82 26.22 5.06 0.28
N ALA A 83 26.01 3.93 -0.38
CA ALA A 83 27.03 2.90 -0.52
C ALA A 83 28.22 3.36 -1.37
N ALA A 84 27.94 4.04 -2.48
CA ALA A 84 28.96 4.62 -3.35
C ALA A 84 29.77 5.70 -2.62
N GLY A 85 29.10 6.50 -1.78
CA GLY A 85 29.73 7.47 -0.88
C GLY A 85 30.50 6.87 0.32
N ARG A 86 30.52 5.53 0.47
CA ARG A 86 31.15 4.79 1.59
C ARG A 86 30.64 5.19 2.98
N LEU A 87 29.39 5.64 3.08
CA LEU A 87 28.78 6.09 4.34
C LEU A 87 28.19 4.93 5.16
N ILE A 88 28.05 3.76 4.54
CA ILE A 88 27.58 2.50 5.16
C ILE A 88 28.62 1.41 4.86
N ASN A 89 28.78 0.45 5.78
CA ASN A 89 29.62 -0.74 5.56
C ASN A 89 29.14 -1.50 4.30
N ARG A 90 30.08 -1.88 3.43
CA ARG A 90 29.83 -2.60 2.18
C ARG A 90 29.10 -3.94 2.40
N GLU A 91 29.38 -4.64 3.49
CA GLU A 91 28.73 -5.92 3.81
C GLU A 91 27.25 -5.73 4.17
N ASP A 92 26.96 -4.80 5.08
CA ASP A 92 25.58 -4.48 5.50
C ASP A 92 24.77 -3.89 4.35
N THR A 93 25.42 -3.08 3.52
CA THR A 93 24.82 -2.56 2.28
C THR A 93 24.41 -3.69 1.35
N GLY A 94 25.30 -4.66 1.08
CA GLY A 94 24.99 -5.79 0.19
C GLY A 94 23.77 -6.58 0.68
N LYS A 95 23.72 -6.85 2.00
CA LYS A 95 22.58 -7.52 2.65
C LYS A 95 21.27 -6.72 2.49
N LEU A 96 21.33 -5.40 2.69
CA LEU A 96 20.16 -4.53 2.55
C LEU A 96 19.69 -4.41 1.10
N VAL A 97 20.60 -4.26 0.14
CA VAL A 97 20.25 -4.21 -1.29
C VAL A 97 19.57 -5.51 -1.71
N GLN A 98 20.11 -6.66 -1.31
CA GLN A 98 19.52 -7.96 -1.63
C GLN A 98 18.12 -8.12 -1.00
N LEU A 99 17.97 -7.76 0.28
CA LEU A 99 16.69 -7.82 0.98
C LEU A 99 15.63 -6.92 0.34
N LEU A 100 15.94 -5.65 0.16
CA LEU A 100 14.98 -4.66 -0.33
C LEU A 100 14.64 -4.87 -1.80
N SER A 101 15.59 -5.33 -2.61
CA SER A 101 15.32 -5.74 -4.00
C SER A 101 14.37 -6.94 -4.04
N GLY A 102 14.57 -7.95 -3.19
CA GLY A 102 13.66 -9.09 -3.10
C GLY A 102 12.22 -8.69 -2.79
N ILE A 103 12.01 -7.85 -1.77
CA ILE A 103 10.67 -7.36 -1.42
C ILE A 103 10.07 -6.52 -2.56
N ARG A 104 10.89 -5.67 -3.20
CA ARG A 104 10.43 -4.86 -4.34
C ARG A 104 10.00 -5.74 -5.52
N ASP A 105 10.80 -6.75 -5.84
CA ASP A 105 10.54 -7.64 -6.97
C ASP A 105 9.28 -8.48 -6.71
N ASP A 106 9.03 -8.90 -5.46
CA ASP A 106 7.77 -9.51 -5.04
C ASP A 106 6.59 -8.56 -5.26
N LEU A 107 6.69 -7.29 -4.84
CA LEU A 107 5.64 -6.28 -5.08
C LEU A 107 5.38 -6.04 -6.56
N LEU A 108 6.43 -6.04 -7.39
CA LEU A 108 6.29 -5.87 -8.84
C LEU A 108 5.63 -7.10 -9.47
N ARG A 109 5.96 -8.31 -9.00
CA ARG A 109 5.29 -9.54 -9.43
C ARG A 109 3.81 -9.53 -9.05
N GLU A 110 3.47 -9.14 -7.83
CA GLU A 110 2.07 -9.00 -7.38
C GLU A 110 1.30 -8.00 -8.25
N LYS A 111 1.91 -6.86 -8.61
CA LYS A 111 1.29 -5.87 -9.52
C LYS A 111 1.13 -6.37 -10.95
N GLN A 112 1.98 -7.29 -11.40
CA GLN A 112 1.95 -7.87 -12.75
C GLN A 112 1.10 -9.14 -12.84
N GLN A 113 0.69 -9.72 -11.71
CA GLN A 113 -0.39 -10.69 -11.70
C GLN A 113 -1.70 -9.90 -11.91
N PRO A 114 -2.36 -9.98 -13.09
CA PRO A 114 -3.77 -9.62 -13.14
C PRO A 114 -4.45 -10.49 -12.09
N GLN A 115 -5.23 -9.91 -11.18
CA GLN A 115 -5.88 -10.65 -10.10
C GLN A 115 -6.51 -11.96 -10.60
N SER A 116 -5.78 -13.06 -10.50
CA SER A 116 -6.31 -14.40 -10.51
C SER A 116 -6.69 -14.70 -9.07
N THR A 117 -7.70 -13.98 -8.57
CA THR A 117 -8.54 -14.48 -7.48
C THR A 117 -9.45 -15.56 -8.05
N VAL A 118 -8.85 -16.66 -8.51
CA VAL A 118 -9.54 -17.93 -8.66
C VAL A 118 -9.14 -18.75 -7.45
N SER A 119 -9.84 -18.52 -6.35
CA SER A 119 -9.83 -19.43 -5.21
C SER A 119 -11.15 -19.41 -4.42
N ASP A 120 -12.29 -19.15 -5.08
CA ASP A 120 -13.66 -19.45 -4.57
C ASP A 120 -14.77 -19.25 -5.64
N ASN A 121 -14.59 -19.68 -6.89
CA ASN A 121 -15.54 -19.30 -7.97
C ASN A 121 -16.77 -20.20 -8.22
N ASP A 122 -17.08 -21.15 -7.33
CA ASP A 122 -18.42 -21.75 -7.32
C ASP A 122 -19.45 -20.79 -6.68
N GLN A 123 -19.02 -19.93 -5.76
CA GLN A 123 -19.90 -19.00 -5.05
C GLN A 123 -20.31 -17.80 -5.92
N TRP A 124 -19.40 -17.27 -6.74
CA TRP A 124 -19.73 -16.14 -7.62
C TRP A 124 -20.68 -16.56 -8.75
N ALA A 125 -20.51 -17.76 -9.29
CA ALA A 125 -21.42 -18.30 -10.32
C ALA A 125 -22.84 -18.50 -9.76
N ALA A 126 -22.95 -19.05 -8.55
CA ALA A 126 -24.22 -19.20 -7.85
C ALA A 126 -24.87 -17.83 -7.54
N LEU A 127 -24.08 -16.87 -7.06
CA LEU A 127 -24.56 -15.52 -6.76
C LEU A 127 -25.01 -14.78 -8.02
N ALA A 128 -24.27 -14.90 -9.13
CA ALA A 128 -24.62 -14.31 -10.41
C ALA A 128 -25.93 -14.88 -10.97
N ALA A 129 -26.13 -16.20 -10.87
CA ALA A 129 -27.40 -16.83 -11.25
C ALA A 129 -28.57 -16.33 -10.39
N GLN A 130 -28.34 -16.11 -9.10
CA GLN A 130 -29.36 -15.60 -8.20
C GLN A 130 -29.70 -14.13 -8.45
N VAL A 131 -28.71 -13.30 -8.78
CA VAL A 131 -28.91 -11.90 -9.21
C VAL A 131 -29.74 -11.86 -10.50
N HIS A 132 -29.45 -12.71 -11.49
CA HIS A 132 -30.22 -12.77 -12.73
C HIS A 132 -31.68 -13.13 -12.48
N LYS A 133 -31.95 -14.14 -11.63
CA LYS A 133 -33.32 -14.54 -11.27
C LYS A 133 -34.09 -13.40 -10.59
N LEU A 134 -33.42 -12.65 -9.71
CA LEU A 134 -34.03 -11.50 -9.04
C LEU A 134 -34.32 -10.34 -10.01
N GLN A 135 -33.47 -10.15 -11.03
CA GLN A 135 -33.71 -9.16 -12.07
C GLN A 135 -34.96 -9.50 -12.89
N GLU A 136 -35.09 -10.77 -13.33
CA GLU A 136 -36.28 -11.24 -14.04
C GLU A 136 -37.57 -11.09 -13.21
N GLU A 137 -37.52 -11.39 -11.91
CA GLU A 137 -38.67 -11.23 -11.02
C GLU A 137 -39.04 -9.76 -10.83
N ASN A 138 -38.06 -8.88 -10.71
CA ASN A 138 -38.28 -7.44 -10.59
C ASN A 138 -38.93 -6.86 -11.87
N GLU A 139 -38.46 -7.28 -13.06
CA GLU A 139 -39.07 -6.89 -14.33
C GLU A 139 -40.53 -7.36 -14.44
N ARG A 140 -40.83 -8.58 -14.00
CA ARG A 140 -42.23 -9.08 -13.94
C ARG A 140 -43.10 -8.28 -12.99
N LEU A 141 -42.56 -7.88 -11.83
CA LEU A 141 -43.29 -7.06 -10.87
C LEU A 141 -43.55 -5.66 -11.44
N GLN A 142 -42.57 -5.05 -12.11
CA GLN A 142 -42.74 -3.76 -12.77
C GLN A 142 -43.84 -3.81 -13.84
N GLN A 143 -43.87 -4.86 -14.67
CA GLN A 143 -44.93 -5.04 -15.66
C GLN A 143 -46.32 -5.19 -15.03
N ARG A 144 -46.43 -5.89 -13.90
CA ARG A 144 -47.70 -6.04 -13.17
C ARG A 144 -48.17 -4.74 -12.54
N VAL A 145 -47.26 -3.96 -11.97
CA VAL A 145 -47.57 -2.63 -11.43
C VAL A 145 -48.08 -1.72 -12.54
N GLN A 146 -47.37 -1.67 -13.68
CA GLN A 146 -47.80 -0.87 -14.82
C GLN A 146 -49.19 -1.28 -15.33
N ALA A 147 -49.45 -2.58 -15.46
CA ALA A 147 -50.75 -3.08 -15.91
C ALA A 147 -51.89 -2.73 -14.94
N LEU A 148 -51.62 -2.70 -13.63
CA LEU A 148 -52.59 -2.28 -12.62
C LEU A 148 -52.84 -0.77 -12.70
N GLU A 149 -51.80 0.04 -12.86
CA GLU A 149 -51.90 1.50 -13.03
C GLU A 149 -52.74 1.86 -14.27
N ASP A 150 -52.47 1.19 -15.40
CA ASP A 150 -53.21 1.35 -16.66
C ASP A 150 -54.69 0.94 -16.51
N ALA A 151 -54.98 -0.12 -15.74
CA ALA A 151 -56.35 -0.57 -15.49
C ALA A 151 -57.13 0.41 -14.58
N THR A 152 -56.48 1.04 -13.60
CA THR A 152 -57.11 2.08 -12.76
C THR A 152 -57.31 3.42 -13.45
N THR A 153 -56.52 3.74 -14.47
CA THR A 153 -56.65 5.00 -15.23
C THR A 153 -57.64 4.90 -16.39
N ALA A 154 -58.06 3.68 -16.76
CA ALA A 154 -59.05 3.41 -17.80
C ALA A 154 -60.50 3.21 -17.31
N SER A 155 -60.76 3.29 -15.99
CA SER A 155 -62.12 3.35 -15.39
C SER A 155 -62.49 4.79 -15.02
#